data_AF-A0A699V4E0-F1
#
_entry.id   AF-A0A699V4E0-F1
#
_cell.length_a   1.000
_cell.length_b   1.000
_cell.length_c   1.000
_cell.angle_alpha   90.00
_cell.angle_beta   90.00
_cell.angle_gamma   90.00
#
_symmetry.space_group_name_H-M   'P 1'
#
loop_
_entity.id
_entity.type
_entity.pdbx_description
1 polymer ?
#
loop_
_entity_poly.entity_id
_entity_poly.type
_entity_poly.pdbx_seq_one_letter_code
_entity_poly.pdbx_strand_id
1 'polypeptide(L)'
;HSVALTWWNTHVQTVGHEATYGMSWKTLMKMTTDKYCPRKEIKKLEMEIWELKEADNIEKYVGGLSDMIHGSVVVSKPKTMQEAIEITTELMDKKVRTFAERETASKRKWENTSRTTRNQQQQQ
;
A
#
# COMPACT_ATOMS: atom_id res chain seq x y z
N HIS A 1 15.32 7.71 -44.10
CA HIS A 1 16.48 7.58 -43.20
C HIS A 1 15.98 7.41 -41.78
N SER A 2 16.60 6.57 -40.94
CA SER A 2 16.15 6.37 -39.56
C SER A 2 16.39 7.63 -38.70
N VAL A 3 15.51 7.85 -37.71
CA VAL A 3 15.63 8.95 -36.75
C VAL A 3 16.97 8.89 -36.01
N ALA A 4 17.42 7.68 -35.67
CA ALA A 4 18.71 7.42 -35.03
C ALA A 4 19.91 7.85 -35.87
N LEU A 5 19.93 7.52 -37.16
CA LEU A 5 21.01 7.89 -38.07
C LEU A 5 21.06 9.41 -38.27
N THR A 6 19.90 10.05 -38.38
CA THR A 6 19.80 11.51 -38.52
C THR A 6 20.35 12.22 -37.28
N TRP A 7 19.95 11.77 -36.09
CA TRP A 7 20.46 12.30 -34.82
C TRP A 7 21.99 12.12 -34.68
N TRP A 8 22.52 10.94 -35.02
CA TRP A 8 23.95 10.68 -34.94
C TRP A 8 24.75 11.58 -35.88
N ASN A 9 24.29 11.75 -37.13
CA ASN A 9 24.93 12.64 -38.09
C ASN A 9 24.94 14.10 -37.60
N THR A 10 23.85 14.58 -37.00
CA THR A 10 23.81 15.92 -36.39
C THR A 10 24.78 16.04 -35.21
N HIS A 11 24.91 15.00 -34.38
CA HIS A 11 25.83 15.00 -33.25
C HIS A 11 27.29 15.11 -33.71
N VAL A 12 27.69 14.30 -34.70
CA VAL A 12 29.03 14.33 -35.30
C VAL A 12 29.34 15.69 -35.92
N GLN A 13 28.38 16.30 -36.61
CA GLN A 13 28.53 17.66 -37.16
C GLN A 13 28.74 18.73 -36.08
N THR A 14 28.09 18.56 -34.91
CA THR A 14 28.14 19.55 -33.82
C THR A 14 29.42 19.43 -32.99
N VAL A 15 29.82 18.20 -32.66
CA VAL A 15 30.97 17.92 -31.79
C VAL A 15 32.28 17.82 -32.58
N GLY A 16 32.19 17.58 -33.89
CA GLY A 16 33.33 17.41 -34.77
C GLY A 16 33.79 15.95 -34.84
N HIS A 17 34.27 15.53 -36.02
CA HIS A 17 34.67 14.16 -36.31
C HIS A 17 35.77 13.65 -35.36
N GLU A 18 36.83 14.42 -35.13
CA GLU A 18 37.95 14.01 -34.25
C GLU A 18 37.49 13.68 -32.83
N ALA A 19 36.65 14.53 -32.25
CA ALA A 19 36.13 14.33 -30.90
C ALA A 19 35.12 13.17 -30.82
N THR A 20 34.30 12.96 -31.87
CA THR A 20 33.33 11.85 -31.89
C THR A 20 33.98 10.49 -32.18
N TYR A 21 34.96 10.41 -33.08
CA TYR A 21 35.73 9.17 -33.31
C TYR A 21 36.65 8.82 -32.14
N GLY A 22 37.07 9.80 -31.34
CA GLY A 22 37.79 9.59 -30.09
C GLY A 22 36.91 9.15 -28.90
N MET A 23 35.58 9.12 -29.04
CA MET A 23 34.69 8.70 -27.96
C MET A 23 34.79 7.20 -27.68
N SER A 24 34.74 6.83 -26.39
CA SER A 24 34.63 5.43 -25.99
C SER A 24 33.23 4.88 -26.28
N TRP A 25 33.15 3.57 -26.56
CA TRP A 25 31.88 2.84 -26.73
C TRP A 25 30.92 3.04 -25.55
N LYS A 26 31.44 3.10 -24.32
CA LYS A 26 30.65 3.37 -23.10
C LYS A 26 29.96 4.74 -23.15
N THR A 27 30.63 5.76 -23.68
CA THR A 27 30.08 7.11 -23.81
C THR A 27 28.99 7.15 -24.89
N LEU A 28 29.25 6.51 -26.03
CA LEU A 28 28.26 6.35 -27.10
C LEU A 28 26.99 5.66 -26.59
N MET A 29 27.15 4.53 -25.87
CA MET A 29 26.03 3.79 -25.29
C MET A 29 25.24 4.60 -24.26
N LYS A 30 25.92 5.45 -23.48
CA LYS A 30 25.24 6.35 -22.55
C LYS A 30 24.38 7.37 -23.29
N MET A 31 24.91 7.99 -24.33
CA MET A 31 24.19 9.00 -25.11
C MET A 31 22.97 8.44 -25.85
N THR A 32 23.12 7.25 -26.45
CA THR A 32 21.99 6.57 -27.09
C THR A 32 20.93 6.19 -26.06
N THR A 33 21.34 5.69 -24.89
CA THR A 33 20.41 5.39 -23.79
C THR A 33 19.70 6.64 -23.29
N ASP A 34 20.39 7.75 -23.08
CA ASP A 34 19.78 8.99 -22.60
C ASP A 34 18.78 9.58 -23.62
N LYS A 35 19.07 9.42 -24.92
CA LYS A 35 18.21 9.92 -26.01
C LYS A 35 16.95 9.06 -26.23
N TYR A 36 17.09 7.74 -26.17
CA TYR A 36 16.05 6.80 -26.58
C TYR A 36 15.41 6.01 -25.43
N CYS A 37 16.03 5.97 -24.26
CA CYS A 37 15.49 5.38 -23.03
C CYS A 37 15.35 6.47 -21.96
N PRO A 38 14.37 7.39 -22.10
CA PRO A 38 14.20 8.50 -21.18
C PRO A 38 13.86 7.99 -19.78
N ARG A 39 14.88 7.98 -18.89
CA ARG A 39 14.76 7.45 -17.53
C ARG A 39 13.64 8.09 -16.70
N LYS A 40 13.30 9.35 -16.99
CA LYS A 40 12.19 10.06 -16.32
C LYS A 40 10.85 9.39 -16.60
N GLU A 41 10.57 9.11 -17.87
CA GLU A 41 9.33 8.45 -18.30
C GLU A 41 9.26 7.01 -17.77
N ILE A 42 10.39 6.29 -17.83
CA ILE A 42 10.48 4.93 -17.28
C ILE A 42 10.18 4.93 -15.78
N LYS A 43 10.83 5.80 -15.00
CA LYS A 43 10.58 5.92 -13.54
C LYS A 43 9.14 6.30 -13.20
N LYS A 44 8.53 7.15 -14.03
CA LYS A 44 7.12 7.52 -13.88
C LYS A 44 6.21 6.30 -14.07
N LEU A 45 6.44 5.53 -15.14
CA LEU A 45 5.70 4.29 -15.38
C LEU A 45 5.96 3.23 -14.30
N GLU A 46 7.19 3.10 -13.80
CA GLU A 46 7.51 2.20 -12.69
C GLU A 46 6.71 2.53 -11.42
N MET A 47 6.56 3.83 -11.11
CA MET A 47 5.77 4.31 -9.97
C MET A 47 4.28 4.05 -10.17
N GLU A 48 3.74 4.38 -11.35
CA GLU A 48 2.33 4.11 -11.69
C GLU A 48 2.01 2.61 -11.61
N ILE A 49 2.89 1.75 -12.13
CA ILE A 49 2.74 0.29 -12.02
C ILE A 49 2.76 -0.17 -10.57
N TRP A 50 3.64 0.41 -9.74
CA TRP A 50 3.68 0.09 -8.31
C TRP A 50 2.38 0.49 -7.61
N GLU A 51 1.86 1.69 -7.86
CA GLU A 51 0.59 2.17 -7.28
C GLU A 51 -0.59 1.28 -7.68
N LEU A 52 -0.66 0.86 -8.94
CA LEU A 52 -1.71 -0.05 -9.42
C LEU A 52 -1.62 -1.43 -8.75
N LYS A 53 -0.41 -1.97 -8.61
CA LYS A 53 -0.19 -3.25 -7.91
C LYS A 53 -0.55 -3.14 -6.43
N GLU A 54 -0.22 -2.03 -5.80
CA GLU A 54 -0.55 -1.79 -4.40
C GLU A 54 -2.07 -1.71 -4.20
N ALA A 55 -2.78 -1.00 -5.07
CA ALA A 55 -4.24 -0.94 -5.05
C ALA A 55 -4.89 -2.33 -5.25
N ASP A 56 -4.40 -3.13 -6.20
CA ASP A 56 -4.88 -4.50 -6.43
C ASP A 56 -4.63 -5.42 -5.22
N ASN A 57 -3.48 -5.28 -4.56
CA ASN A 57 -3.19 -6.01 -3.32
C ASN A 57 -4.17 -5.61 -2.20
N ILE A 58 -4.46 -4.31 -2.06
CA ILE A 58 -5.39 -3.79 -1.05
C ILE A 58 -6.79 -4.34 -1.30
N GLU A 59 -7.25 -4.31 -2.56
CA GLU A 59 -8.57 -4.83 -2.94
C GLU A 59 -8.71 -6.31 -2.62
N LYS A 60 -7.70 -7.12 -2.98
CA LYS A 60 -7.67 -8.56 -2.66
C LYS A 60 -7.66 -8.83 -1.16
N TYR A 61 -6.89 -8.05 -0.40
CA TYR A 61 -6.84 -8.16 1.05
C TYR A 61 -8.20 -7.84 1.67
N VAL A 62 -8.80 -6.70 1.31
CA VAL A 62 -10.11 -6.27 1.81
C VAL A 62 -11.19 -7.27 1.43
N GLY A 63 -11.19 -7.79 0.21
CA GLY A 63 -12.13 -8.81 -0.25
C GLY A 63 -12.04 -10.14 0.50
N GLY A 64 -10.93 -10.41 1.18
CA GLY A 64 -10.76 -11.57 2.06
C GLY A 64 -11.19 -11.35 3.53
N LEU A 65 -11.61 -10.13 3.90
CA LEU A 65 -11.98 -9.81 5.28
C LEU A 65 -13.40 -10.27 5.64
N SER A 66 -13.61 -10.56 6.92
CA SER A 66 -14.96 -10.83 7.44
C SER A 66 -15.87 -9.60 7.31
N ASP A 67 -17.14 -9.80 6.95
CA ASP A 67 -18.18 -8.76 6.81
C ASP A 67 -18.22 -7.77 7.97
N MET A 68 -17.93 -8.30 9.16
CA MET A 68 -17.89 -7.57 10.41
C MET A 68 -16.91 -6.38 10.40
N ILE A 69 -15.82 -6.47 9.65
CA ILE A 69 -14.75 -5.45 9.59
C ILE A 69 -14.60 -4.85 8.19
N HIS A 70 -15.02 -5.58 7.15
CA HIS A 70 -14.92 -5.17 5.74
C HIS A 70 -15.40 -3.74 5.50
N GLY A 71 -16.65 -3.42 5.91
CA GLY A 71 -17.23 -2.10 5.66
C GLY A 71 -16.43 -0.95 6.29
N SER A 72 -15.88 -1.16 7.48
CA SER A 72 -15.08 -0.14 8.16
C SER A 72 -13.74 0.10 7.46
N VAL A 73 -13.08 -0.96 6.96
CA VAL A 73 -11.81 -0.84 6.23
C VAL A 73 -12.01 -0.12 4.89
N VAL A 74 -13.08 -0.44 4.16
CA VAL A 74 -13.44 0.24 2.90
C VAL A 74 -13.65 1.74 3.12
N VAL A 75 -14.32 2.13 4.22
CA VAL A 75 -14.55 3.54 4.56
C VAL A 75 -13.24 4.28 4.85
N SER A 76 -12.26 3.61 5.44
CA SER A 76 -10.96 4.20 5.77
C SER A 76 -10.06 4.43 4.55
N LYS A 77 -10.33 3.79 3.40
CA LYS A 77 -9.60 3.97 2.13
C LYS A 77 -8.08 3.96 2.30
N PRO A 78 -7.49 2.84 2.75
CA PRO A 78 -6.03 2.73 2.91
C PRO A 78 -5.33 2.97 1.57
N LYS A 79 -4.19 3.66 1.61
CA LYS A 79 -3.34 3.92 0.44
C LYS A 79 -2.24 2.89 0.29
N THR A 80 -1.90 2.19 1.37
CA THR A 80 -0.90 1.13 1.38
C THR A 80 -1.45 -0.12 2.04
N MET A 81 -0.85 -1.26 1.71
CA MET A 81 -1.13 -2.54 2.35
C MET A 81 -0.87 -2.50 3.85
N GLN A 82 0.16 -1.78 4.28
CA GLN A 82 0.49 -1.64 5.70
C GLN A 82 -0.63 -0.92 6.46
N GLU A 83 -1.13 0.20 5.91
CA GLU A 83 -2.28 0.91 6.49
C GLU A 83 -3.52 0.01 6.55
N ALA A 84 -3.81 -0.77 5.51
CA ALA A 84 -4.94 -1.70 5.49
C ALA A 84 -4.85 -2.75 6.61
N ILE A 85 -3.64 -3.28 6.85
CA ILE A 85 -3.37 -4.25 7.92
C ILE A 85 -3.54 -3.59 9.30
N GLU A 86 -2.98 -2.40 9.51
CA GLU A 86 -3.08 -1.67 10.77
C GLU A 86 -4.53 -1.32 11.13
N ILE A 87 -5.31 -0.83 10.17
CA ILE A 87 -6.74 -0.56 10.37
C ILE A 87 -7.47 -1.86 10.75
N THR A 88 -7.15 -2.97 10.08
CA THR A 88 -7.79 -4.25 10.34
C THR A 88 -7.48 -4.77 11.74
N THR A 89 -6.23 -4.72 12.19
CA THR A 89 -5.83 -5.16 13.53
C THR A 89 -6.43 -4.29 14.61
N GLU A 90 -6.45 -2.96 14.42
CA GLU A 90 -7.08 -2.04 15.36
C GLU A 90 -8.58 -2.34 15.52
N LEU A 91 -9.29 -2.61 14.43
CA LEU A 91 -10.70 -2.96 14.44
C LEU A 91 -10.98 -4.28 15.16
N MET A 92 -10.13 -5.29 14.95
CA MET A 92 -10.23 -6.58 15.66
C MET A 92 -10.02 -6.39 17.16
N ASP A 93 -8.96 -5.68 17.54
CA ASP A 93 -8.63 -5.41 18.94
C ASP A 93 -9.74 -4.64 19.65
N LYS A 94 -10.31 -3.64 18.98
CA LYS A 94 -11.45 -2.86 19.51
C LYS A 94 -12.66 -3.77 19.76
N LYS A 95 -12.94 -4.73 18.88
CA LYS A 95 -14.05 -5.68 19.09
C LYS A 95 -13.79 -6.65 20.23
N VAL A 96 -12.57 -7.18 20.33
CA VAL A 96 -12.18 -8.07 21.44
C VAL A 96 -12.34 -7.34 22.78
N ARG A 97 -11.85 -6.09 22.88
CA ARG A 97 -12.04 -5.25 24.07
C ARG A 97 -13.52 -5.03 24.39
N THR A 98 -14.32 -4.65 23.39
CA THR A 98 -15.77 -4.42 23.57
C THR A 98 -16.49 -5.67 24.07
N PHE A 99 -16.11 -6.85 23.57
CA PHE A 99 -16.71 -8.12 23.98
C PHE A 99 -16.35 -8.47 25.43
N ALA A 100 -15.07 -8.36 25.79
CA ALA A 100 -14.59 -8.59 27.15
C ALA A 100 -15.26 -7.65 28.17
N GLU A 101 -15.45 -6.38 27.82
CA GLU A 101 -16.17 -5.41 28.65
C GLU A 101 -17.63 -5.81 28.89
N ARG A 102 -18.34 -6.25 27.85
CA ARG A 102 -19.73 -6.71 27.97
C ARG A 102 -19.86 -7.98 28.81
N GLU A 103 -18.91 -8.90 28.68
CA GLU A 103 -18.88 -10.14 29.46
C GLU A 103 -18.67 -9.83 30.94
N THR A 104 -17.68 -9.00 31.28
CA THR A 104 -17.42 -8.61 32.68
C THR A 104 -18.58 -7.84 33.29
N ALA A 105 -19.24 -6.95 32.54
CA ALA A 105 -20.41 -6.22 32.99
C ALA A 105 -21.60 -7.16 33.28
N SER A 106 -21.83 -8.13 32.41
CA SER A 106 -22.90 -9.12 32.57
C SER A 106 -22.66 -10.02 33.77
N LYS A 107 -21.42 -10.48 33.97
CA LYS A 107 -21.02 -11.29 35.12
C LYS A 107 -21.24 -10.55 36.45
N ARG A 108 -20.79 -9.28 36.54
CA ARG A 108 -21.04 -8.44 37.73
C ARG A 108 -22.54 -8.29 38.01
N LYS A 109 -23.37 -8.11 36.98
CA LYS A 109 -24.82 -7.96 37.13
C LYS A 109 -25.49 -9.25 37.64
N TRP A 110 -25.06 -10.40 37.12
CA TRP A 110 -25.53 -11.71 37.60
C TRP A 110 -25.18 -11.94 39.07
N GLU A 111 -23.91 -11.74 39.46
CA GLU A 111 -23.46 -11.89 40.85
C GLU A 111 -24.22 -10.99 41.83
N ASN A 112 -24.48 -9.74 41.45
CA ASN A 112 -25.27 -8.80 42.25
C ASN A 112 -26.73 -9.26 42.42
N THR A 113 -27.32 -9.84 41.38
CA THR A 113 -28.69 -10.36 41.43
C THR A 113 -28.75 -11.58 42.35
N SER A 114 -27.82 -12.52 42.21
CA SER A 114 -27.76 -13.72 43.05
C SER A 114 -27.58 -13.40 44.54
N ARG A 115 -26.74 -12.41 44.88
CA ARG A 115 -26.56 -11.96 46.27
C ARG A 115 -27.82 -11.32 46.84
N THR A 116 -28.50 -10.49 46.06
CA THR A 116 -29.75 -9.84 46.48
C THR A 116 -30.86 -10.86 46.78
N THR A 117 -31.08 -11.83 45.89
CA THR A 117 -32.09 -12.88 46.10
C THR A 117 -31.80 -13.75 47.32
N ARG A 118 -30.53 -14.12 47.54
CA ARG A 118 -30.12 -14.91 48.72
C ARG A 118 -30.41 -14.18 50.03
N ASN A 119 -30.11 -12.89 50.09
CA ASN A 119 -30.33 -12.09 51.30
C ASN A 119 -31.83 -11.95 51.63
N GLN A 120 -32.71 -11.89 50.63
CA GLN A 120 -34.16 -11.85 50.85
C GLN A 120 -34.72 -13.16 51.42
N GLN A 121 -34.25 -14.31 50.94
CA GLN A 121 -34.70 -15.62 51.44
C GLN A 121 -34.27 -15.89 52.89
N GLN A 122 -33.20 -15.26 53.38
CA GLN A 122 -32.76 -15.40 54.78
C GLN A 122 -33.50 -14.48 55.76
N GLN A 123 -34.30 -13.54 55.26
CA GLN A 123 -35.08 -12.59 56.06
C GLN A 123 -36.58 -12.95 56.15
N GLN A 124 -36.99 -14.09 55.58
CA GLN A 124 -38.30 -14.72 55.76
C GLN A 124 -38.18 -15.93 56.67
#